data_AF-A0A943S5Z6-F1
#
_entry.id   AF-A0A943S5Z6-F1
#
_cell.length_a   1.000
_cell.length_b   1.000
_cell.length_c   1.000
_cell.angle_alpha   90.00
_cell.angle_beta   90.00
_cell.angle_gamma   90.00
#
_symmetry.space_group_name_H-M   'P 1'
#
loop_
_entity.id
_entity.type
_entity.pdbx_description
1 polymer ?
#
loop_
_entity_poly.entity_id
_entity_poly.type
_entity_poly.pdbx_seq_one_letter_code
_entity_poly.pdbx_strand_id
1 'polypeptide(L)' 'MEDKIIKQRLSEELKNSGLTTIEIAKKIGVSPEMVTQYSTTKKLPKLDTFAKLCKELDLDANYILGND' A
#
# COMPACT_ATOMS: atom_id res chain seq x y z
N MET A 1 16.71 1.75 -7.13
CA MET A 1 16.78 2.34 -5.77
C MET A 1 15.41 2.89 -5.35
N GLU A 2 14.50 3.00 -6.32
CA GLU A 2 13.15 3.56 -6.20
C GLU A 2 12.16 2.75 -5.36
N ASP A 3 12.21 1.42 -5.36
CA ASP A 3 11.22 0.58 -4.66
C ASP A 3 11.14 0.83 -3.14
N LYS A 4 12.25 1.27 -2.53
CA LYS A 4 12.30 1.59 -1.10
C LYS A 4 11.45 2.80 -0.74
N ILE A 5 11.49 3.86 -1.56
CA ILE A 5 10.74 5.10 -1.31
C ILE A 5 9.25 4.84 -1.44
N ILE A 6 8.86 4.14 -2.51
CA ILE A 6 7.46 3.77 -2.76
C ILE A 6 6.90 2.96 -1.59
N LYS A 7 7.65 1.96 -1.12
CA LYS A 7 7.26 1.15 0.03
C LYS A 7 7.14 1.98 1.31
N GLN A 8 8.07 2.89 1.54
CA GLN A 8 8.08 3.74 2.73
C GLN A 8 6.85 4.65 2.73
N ARG A 9 6.64 5.42 1.66
CA ARG A 9 5.48 6.30 1.50
C ARG A 9 4.16 5.52 1.62
N LEU A 10 4.04 4.37 0.96
CA LEU A 10 2.88 3.50 1.08
C LEU A 10 2.64 3.06 2.53
N SER A 11 3.68 2.64 3.25
CA SER A 11 3.52 2.22 4.66
C SER A 11 3.18 3.38 5.58
N GLU A 12 3.69 4.58 5.32
CA GLU A 12 3.34 5.79 6.05
C GLU A 12 1.87 6.14 5.82
N GLU A 13 1.42 6.12 4.57
CA GLU A 13 0.02 6.35 4.20
C GLU A 13 -0.93 5.32 4.81
N LEU A 14 -0.57 4.03 4.77
CA LEU A 14 -1.34 2.97 5.41
C LEU A 14 -1.44 3.17 6.93
N LYS A 15 -0.37 3.64 7.59
CA LYS A 15 -0.38 3.98 9.01
C LYS A 15 -1.19 5.24 9.29
N ASN A 16 -1.08 6.26 8.46
CA ASN A 16 -1.84 7.51 8.56
C ASN A 16 -3.35 7.28 8.36
N SER A 17 -3.72 6.32 7.54
CA SER A 17 -5.11 5.92 7.35
C SER A 17 -5.74 5.31 8.61
N GLY A 18 -4.93 4.89 9.60
CA GLY A 18 -5.41 4.31 10.86
C GLY A 18 -6.02 2.91 10.71
N LEU A 19 -5.91 2.30 9.52
CA LEU A 19 -6.47 0.99 9.21
C LEU A 19 -5.44 -0.11 9.49
N THR A 20 -5.93 -1.24 10.01
CA THR A 20 -5.08 -2.43 10.19
C THR A 20 -4.90 -3.17 8.86
N THR A 21 -3.88 -4.01 8.78
CA THR A 21 -3.63 -4.90 7.62
C THR A 21 -4.86 -5.75 7.26
N ILE A 22 -5.68 -6.13 8.24
CA ILE A 22 -6.91 -6.91 8.03
C ILE A 22 -8.00 -6.06 7.37
N GLU A 23 -8.18 -4.83 7.83
CA GLU A 23 -9.16 -3.88 7.27
C GLU A 23 -8.79 -3.50 5.83
N ILE A 24 -7.51 -3.20 5.60
CA ILE A 24 -6.96 -2.93 4.27
C ILE A 24 -7.22 -4.12 3.34
N ALA A 25 -6.91 -5.33 3.81
CA ALA A 25 -7.09 -6.56 3.05
C ALA A 25 -8.56 -6.79 2.67
N LYS A 26 -9.49 -6.58 3.60
CA LYS A 26 -10.93 -6.65 3.34
C LYS A 26 -11.38 -5.61 2.31
N LYS A 27 -10.96 -4.35 2.45
CA LYS A 27 -11.31 -3.25 1.53
C LYS A 27 -10.90 -3.56 0.09
N ILE A 28 -9.64 -3.93 -0.11
CA ILE A 28 -9.11 -4.20 -1.46
C ILE A 28 -9.38 -5.63 -1.95
N GLY A 29 -10.01 -6.47 -1.14
CA GLY A 29 -10.37 -7.85 -1.48
C GLY A 29 -9.16 -8.79 -1.64
N VAL A 30 -8.13 -8.64 -0.79
CA VAL A 30 -6.96 -9.54 -0.77
C VAL A 30 -6.81 -10.21 0.59
N SER A 31 -5.86 -11.14 0.71
CA SER A 31 -5.54 -11.78 1.99
C SER A 31 -4.70 -10.84 2.88
N PRO A 32 -4.92 -10.83 4.21
CA PRO A 32 -4.13 -10.02 5.15
C PRO A 32 -2.64 -10.37 5.16
N GLU A 33 -2.29 -11.61 4.82
CA GLU A 33 -0.90 -12.03 4.60
C GLU A 33 -0.23 -11.28 3.43
N MET A 34 -0.96 -11.00 2.34
CA MET A 34 -0.41 -10.21 1.23
C MET A 34 -0.09 -8.79 1.68
N VAL A 35 -1.01 -8.16 2.42
CA VAL A 35 -0.80 -6.78 2.91
C VAL A 35 0.38 -6.75 3.89
N THR A 36 0.47 -7.73 4.78
CA THR A 36 1.61 -7.89 5.69
C THR A 36 2.92 -8.09 4.92
N GLN A 37 2.91 -8.87 3.83
CA GLN A 37 4.08 -9.01 2.97
C GLN A 37 4.54 -7.68 2.36
N TYR A 38 3.62 -6.76 2.04
CA TYR A 38 4.00 -5.45 1.50
C TYR A 38 4.75 -4.61 2.54
N SER A 39 4.35 -4.67 3.81
CA SER A 39 5.02 -3.96 4.90
C SER A 39 6.31 -4.67 5.34
N THR A 40 6.32 -6.00 5.44
CA THR A 40 7.43 -6.76 6.06
C THR A 40 8.45 -7.27 5.03
N THR A 41 8.01 -7.72 3.85
CA THR A 41 8.89 -8.21 2.77
C THR A 41 9.22 -7.10 1.77
N LYS A 42 10.24 -7.29 0.93
CA LYS A 42 10.56 -6.39 -0.21
C LYS A 42 9.60 -6.53 -1.42
N LYS A 43 8.43 -7.13 -1.23
CA LYS A 43 7.44 -7.33 -2.30
C LYS A 43 6.57 -6.09 -2.36
N LEU A 44 6.53 -5.45 -3.53
CA LEU A 44 5.56 -4.39 -3.79
C LEU A 44 4.20 -5.00 -4.18
N PRO A 45 3.09 -4.32 -3.85
CA PRO A 45 1.79 -4.67 -4.43
C PRO A 45 1.88 -4.59 -5.95
N LYS A 46 1.14 -5.48 -6.64
CA LYS A 46 0.95 -5.34 -8.08
C LYS A 46 0.21 -4.04 -8.37
N LEU A 47 0.35 -3.52 -9.58
CA LEU A 47 -0.31 -2.30 -10.04
C LEU A 47 -1.83 -2.33 -9.78
N ASP A 48 -2.46 -3.51 -9.94
CA ASP A 48 -3.88 -3.74 -9.64
C ASP A 48 -4.22 -3.56 -8.15
N THR A 49 -3.42 -4.17 -7.26
CA THR A 49 -3.59 -4.06 -5.80
C THR A 49 -3.27 -2.66 -5.31
N PHE A 50 -2.26 -2.02 -5.91
CA PHE A 50 -1.87 -0.65 -5.62
C PHE A 50 -2.97 0.34 -6.01
N ALA A 51 -3.56 0.20 -7.20
CA ALA A 51 -4.69 1.02 -7.63
C ALA A 51 -5.89 0.84 -6.69
N LYS A 52 -6.18 -0.40 -6.25
CA LYS A 52 -7.21 -0.66 -5.24
C LYS A 52 -6.89 -0.02 -3.90
N LEU A 53 -5.65 -0.10 -3.42
CA LEU A 53 -5.21 0.58 -2.20
C LEU A 53 -5.45 2.09 -2.32
N CYS A 54 -4.95 2.71 -3.38
CA CYS A 54 -5.12 4.15 -3.60
C CYS A 54 -6.60 4.53 -3.66
N LYS A 55 -7.43 3.73 -4.32
CA LYS A 55 -8.86 4.00 -4.44
C LYS A 55 -9.64 3.79 -3.13
N GLU A 56 -9.35 2.72 -2.39
CA GLU A 56 -10.10 2.33 -1.19
C GLU A 56 -9.66 3.08 0.08
N LEU A 57 -8.41 3.56 0.08
CA LEU A 57 -7.82 4.34 1.16
C LEU A 57 -7.64 5.81 0.82
N ASP A 58 -8.07 6.24 -0.37
CA ASP A 58 -7.91 7.62 -0.86
C ASP A 58 -6.44 8.10 -0.82
N LEU A 59 -5.52 7.24 -1.25
CA LEU A 59 -4.08 7.53 -1.25
C LEU A 59 -3.67 8.16 -2.58
N ASP A 60 -2.70 9.09 -2.50
CA ASP A 60 -2.15 9.71 -3.69
C ASP A 60 -1.09 8.82 -4.34
N ALA A 61 -1.45 8.23 -5.47
CA ALA A 61 -0.58 7.34 -6.23
C ALA A 61 0.68 8.05 -6.73
N ASN A 62 0.60 9.33 -7.12
CA ASN A 62 1.77 10.10 -7.60
C ASN A 62 2.72 10.36 -6.45
N TYR A 63 2.19 10.73 -5.28
CA TYR A 63 2.98 10.86 -4.06
C TYR A 63 3.67 9.54 -3.73
N ILE A 64 2.96 8.42 -3.71
CA ILE A 64 3.58 7.13 -3.37
C ILE A 64 4.62 6.70 -4.41
N LEU A 65 4.36 6.90 -5.70
CA LEU A 65 5.30 6.57 -6.78
C LEU A 65 6.50 7.53 -6.86
N GLY A 66 6.47 8.66 -6.15
CA GLY A 66 7.54 9.65 -6.18
C GLY A 66 7.56 10.49 -7.45
N ASN A 67 6.41 10.62 -8.12
CA ASN A 67 6.27 11.31 -9.39
C ASN A 67 5.89 12.80 -9.20
N ASP A 68 6.40 13.40 -8.13
CA ASP A 68 6.24 14.83 -7.75
C ASP A 68 7.14 15.73 -8.62
#